data_AF-A0A8T5IHL0-F1
#
_entry.id   AF-A0A8T5IHL0-F1
#
_cell.length_a   1.000
_cell.length_b   1.000
_cell.length_c   1.000
_cell.angle_alpha   90.00
_cell.angle_beta   90.00
_cell.angle_gamma   90.00
#
_symmetry.space_group_name_H-M   'P 1'
#
loop_
_entity.id
_entity.type
_entity.pdbx_description
1 polymer ?
#
loop_
_entity_poly.entity_id
_entity_poly.type
_entity_poly.pdbx_seq_one_letter_code
_entity_poly.pdbx_strand_id
1 'polypeptide(L)'
;MARIKFRKGQQRKFLQKVLNNVNSPSLRELANRMEINYSSLKNYYSELRLLPDDIFKNLCFLGKISFQELNFERVEESWGQIMGGKKSKKG
;
A
#
# COMPACT_ATOMS: atom_id res chain seq x y z
N MET A 1 -12.53 -1.48 5.03
CA MET A 1 -11.71 -2.50 4.31
C MET A 1 -10.43 -2.80 5.09
N ALA A 2 -9.98 -4.06 5.16
CA ALA A 2 -8.74 -4.40 5.86
C ALA A 2 -7.51 -3.71 5.23
N ARG A 3 -6.52 -3.39 6.06
CA ARG A 3 -5.22 -2.83 5.66
C ARG A 3 -4.12 -3.84 5.93
N ILE A 4 -3.09 -3.79 5.11
CA ILE A 4 -1.91 -4.65 5.21
C ILE A 4 -0.80 -3.87 5.89
N LYS A 5 -0.39 -4.37 7.04
CA LYS A 5 0.69 -3.82 7.85
C LYS A 5 1.93 -4.69 7.70
N PHE A 6 2.92 -4.13 7.02
CA PHE A 6 4.25 -4.72 6.94
C PHE A 6 5.12 -4.26 8.11
N ARG A 7 6.18 -5.03 8.40
CA ARG A 7 7.28 -4.53 9.22
C ARG A 7 7.95 -3.33 8.53
N LYS A 8 8.54 -2.42 9.30
CA LYS A 8 9.25 -1.24 8.77
C LYS A 8 10.28 -1.64 7.71
N GLY A 9 10.25 -0.97 6.56
CA GLY A 9 11.08 -1.24 5.38
C GLY A 9 10.56 -2.35 4.46
N GLN A 10 9.65 -3.23 4.93
CA GLN A 10 9.19 -4.38 4.16
C GLN A 10 8.12 -4.02 3.14
N GLN A 11 7.31 -2.99 3.39
CA GLN A 11 6.33 -2.53 2.39
C GLN A 11 7.05 -1.94 1.17
N ARG A 12 8.10 -1.15 1.39
CA ARG A 12 8.94 -0.64 0.31
C ARG A 12 9.64 -1.76 -0.45
N LYS A 13 10.21 -2.74 0.25
CA LYS A 13 10.83 -3.93 -0.38
C LYS A 13 9.83 -4.75 -1.19
N PHE A 14 8.62 -4.92 -0.68
CA PHE A 14 7.53 -5.59 -1.40
C PHE A 14 7.24 -4.87 -2.72
N LEU A 15 7.05 -3.55 -2.71
CA LEU A 15 6.79 -2.78 -3.93
C LEU A 15 7.99 -2.79 -4.90
N GLN A 16 9.23 -2.81 -4.40
CA GLN A 16 10.41 -3.00 -5.26
C GLN A 16 10.41 -4.38 -5.91
N LYS A 17 10.06 -5.45 -5.16
CA LYS A 17 9.91 -6.81 -5.72
C LYS A 17 8.83 -6.83 -6.80
N VAL A 18 7.69 -6.17 -6.57
CA VAL A 18 6.63 -6.04 -7.59
C VAL A 18 7.18 -5.36 -8.85
N LEU A 19 7.81 -4.18 -8.72
CA LEU A 19 8.40 -3.46 -9.86
C LEU A 19 9.34 -4.34 -10.69
N ASN A 20 10.22 -5.08 -10.02
CA ASN A 20 11.17 -5.98 -10.68
C ASN A 20 10.44 -7.13 -11.40
N ASN A 21 9.47 -7.76 -10.75
CA ASN A 21 8.74 -8.91 -11.31
C ASN A 21 7.86 -8.51 -12.49
N VAL A 22 7.28 -7.30 -12.48
CA VAL A 22 6.44 -6.80 -13.57
C VAL A 22 7.24 -6.11 -14.68
N ASN A 23 8.57 -6.05 -14.54
CA ASN A 23 9.47 -5.30 -15.40
C ASN A 23 8.98 -3.85 -15.64
N SER A 24 8.62 -3.17 -14.54
CA SER A 24 8.16 -1.78 -14.56
C SER A 24 9.31 -0.86 -14.14
N PRO A 25 9.82 0.02 -15.01
CA PRO A 25 10.97 0.88 -14.74
C PRO A 25 10.70 1.94 -13.66
N SER A 26 9.44 2.24 -13.34
CA SER A 26 9.12 3.23 -12.30
C SER A 26 7.82 2.95 -11.56
N LEU A 27 7.66 3.60 -10.40
CA LEU A 27 6.39 3.63 -9.67
C LEU A 27 5.28 4.32 -10.46
N ARG A 28 5.62 5.31 -11.30
CA ARG A 28 4.61 6.00 -12.13
C ARG A 28 3.99 5.05 -13.14
N GLU A 29 4.80 4.22 -13.78
CA GLU A 29 4.29 3.23 -14.72
C GLU A 29 3.47 2.15 -14.02
N LEU A 30 3.93 1.64 -12.88
CA LEU A 30 3.15 0.70 -12.07
C LEU A 30 1.81 1.30 -11.63
N ALA A 31 1.78 2.58 -11.25
CA ALA A 31 0.56 3.28 -10.90
C ALA A 31 -0.43 3.35 -12.08
N ASN A 32 0.07 3.64 -13.29
CA ASN A 32 -0.74 3.64 -14.50
C ASN A 32 -1.30 2.24 -14.82
N ARG A 33 -0.48 1.19 -14.73
CA ARG A 33 -0.91 -0.20 -14.97
C ARG A 33 -1.96 -0.69 -13.97
N MET A 34 -1.89 -0.20 -12.74
CA MET A 34 -2.82 -0.51 -11.66
C MET A 34 -4.03 0.43 -11.63
N GLU A 35 -4.09 1.42 -12.53
CA GLU A 35 -5.12 2.47 -12.55
C GLU A 35 -5.29 3.20 -11.21
N ILE A 36 -4.20 3.35 -10.45
CA ILE A 36 -4.17 4.07 -9.17
C ILE A 36 -3.41 5.39 -9.28
N ASN A 37 -3.77 6.34 -8.43
CA ASN A 37 -3.05 7.62 -8.38
C ASN A 37 -1.58 7.42 -7.96
N TYR A 38 -0.65 8.00 -8.73
CA TYR A 38 0.78 7.96 -8.45
C TYR A 38 1.14 8.40 -7.02
N SER A 39 0.49 9.46 -6.50
CA SER A 39 0.71 9.96 -5.15
C SER A 39 0.31 8.93 -4.09
N SER A 40 -0.76 8.16 -4.33
CA SER A 40 -1.17 7.06 -3.45
C SER A 40 -0.12 5.96 -3.43
N LEU A 41 0.34 5.51 -4.59
CA LEU A 41 1.38 4.49 -4.68
C LEU A 41 2.71 4.97 -4.08
N LYS A 42 3.07 6.25 -4.27
CA LYS A 42 4.23 6.87 -3.63
C LYS A 42 4.11 6.88 -2.11
N ASN A 43 2.93 7.17 -1.56
CA ASN A 43 2.70 7.11 -0.12
C ASN A 43 2.86 5.69 0.44
N TYR A 44 2.40 4.67 -0.30
CA TYR A 44 2.64 3.27 0.07
C TYR A 44 4.13 2.93 -0.03
N TYR A 45 4.82 3.38 -1.08
CA TYR A 45 6.25 3.14 -1.25
C TYR A 45 7.10 3.79 -0.15
N SER A 46 6.74 4.99 0.30
CA SER A 46 7.39 5.69 1.41
C SER A 46 6.92 5.21 2.79
N GLU A 47 6.06 4.18 2.85
CA GLU A 47 5.49 3.62 4.09
C GLU A 47 4.73 4.64 4.95
N LEU A 48 4.25 5.73 4.33
CA LEU A 48 3.43 6.77 4.97
C LEU A 48 1.98 6.32 5.18
N ARG A 49 1.53 5.34 4.38
CA ARG A 49 0.19 4.75 4.47
C ARG A 49 0.29 3.23 4.34
N LEU A 50 -0.63 2.53 4.99
CA LEU A 50 -0.80 1.09 4.82
C LEU A 50 -1.51 0.79 3.50
N LEU A 51 -1.13 -0.32 2.88
CA LEU A 51 -1.78 -0.81 1.66
C LEU A 51 -3.20 -1.29 1.99
N PRO A 52 -4.23 -0.88 1.23
CA PRO A 52 -5.51 -1.57 1.20
C PRO A 52 -5.34 -3.06 0.81
N ASP A 53 -6.14 -3.96 1.39
CA ASP A 53 -6.07 -5.41 1.08
C ASP A 53 -6.34 -5.73 -0.40
N ASP A 54 -7.24 -4.98 -1.05
CA ASP A 54 -7.54 -5.08 -2.49
C ASP A 54 -6.33 -4.66 -3.35
N ILE A 55 -5.72 -3.50 -3.07
CA ILE A 55 -4.51 -3.07 -3.77
C ILE A 55 -3.38 -4.07 -3.57
N PHE A 56 -3.22 -4.58 -2.34
CA PHE A 56 -2.19 -5.57 -2.02
C PHE A 56 -2.38 -6.87 -2.83
N LYS A 57 -3.60 -7.41 -2.88
CA LYS A 57 -3.92 -8.60 -3.68
C LYS A 57 -3.63 -8.37 -5.17
N ASN A 58 -4.00 -7.22 -5.71
CA ASN A 58 -3.74 -6.88 -7.11
C ASN A 58 -2.23 -6.80 -7.39
N LEU A 59 -1.44 -6.21 -6.48
CA LEU A 59 0.01 -6.16 -6.58
C LEU A 59 0.66 -7.55 -6.50
N CYS A 60 0.17 -8.42 -5.61
CA CYS A 60 0.62 -9.81 -5.52
C CYS A 60 0.31 -10.57 -6.81
N PHE A 61 -0.90 -10.41 -7.34
CA PHE A 61 -1.32 -11.04 -8.60
C PHE A 61 -0.45 -10.55 -9.77
N LEU A 62 -0.29 -9.23 -9.93
CA LEU A 62 0.49 -8.63 -11.00
C LEU A 62 1.98 -9.04 -10.90
N GLY A 63 2.55 -8.97 -9.71
CA GLY A 63 3.95 -9.32 -9.45
C GLY A 63 4.22 -10.83 -9.33
N LYS A 64 3.20 -11.69 -9.45
CA LYS A 64 3.31 -13.15 -9.22
C LYS A 64 4.00 -13.49 -7.89
N ILE A 65 3.66 -12.77 -6.83
CA ILE A 65 4.24 -12.94 -5.49
C ILE A 65 3.27 -13.75 -4.62
N SER A 66 3.76 -14.87 -4.06
CA SER A 66 2.97 -15.67 -3.12
C SER A 66 2.86 -14.98 -1.76
N PHE A 67 1.66 -14.98 -1.18
CA PHE A 67 1.40 -14.43 0.15
C PHE A 67 2.25 -15.09 1.25
N GLN A 68 2.60 -16.38 1.07
CA GLN A 68 3.37 -17.17 2.04
C GLN A 68 4.82 -16.65 2.18
N GLU A 69 5.34 -15.97 1.17
CA GLU A 69 6.68 -15.39 1.20
C GLU A 69 6.74 -14.04 1.94
N LEU A 70 5.58 -13.49 2.33
CA LEU A 70 5.46 -12.15 2.87
C LEU A 70 5.07 -12.19 4.35
N ASN A 71 5.83 -11.46 5.17
CA ASN A 71 5.52 -11.28 6.58
C ASN A 71 4.74 -9.98 6.77
N PHE A 72 3.40 -10.09 6.83
CA PHE A 72 2.47 -8.98 7.01
C PHE A 72 1.36 -9.34 7.99
N GLU A 73 0.78 -8.32 8.62
CA GLU A 73 -0.41 -8.41 9.45
C GLU A 73 -1.59 -7.77 8.71
N ARG A 74 -2.79 -8.35 8.86
CA ARG A 74 -4.04 -7.66 8.47
C ARG A 74 -4.55 -6.88 9.66
N VAL A 75 -4.79 -5.59 9.48
CA VAL A 75 -5.39 -4.71 10.48
C VAL A 75 -6.71 -4.16 9.97
N GLU A 76 -7.70 -4.01 10.84
CA GLU A 76 -8.98 -3.41 10.46
C GLU A 76 -8.83 -1.92 10.12
N GLU A 77 -9.78 -1.37 9.35
CA GLU A 77 -9.71 0.01 8.86
C GLU A 77 -9.64 1.06 9.97
N SER A 78 -10.16 0.73 11.16
CA SER A 78 -10.17 1.56 12.37
C SER A 78 -8.77 1.84 12.91
N TRP A 79 -7.74 1.10 12.46
CA TRP A 79 -6.36 1.27 12.89
C TRP A 79 -5.74 2.54 12.29
N GLY A 80 -5.73 3.62 13.07
CA GLY A 80 -5.08 4.88 12.72
C GLY A 80 -6.02 6.02 12.30
N GLN A 81 -7.34 5.81 12.29
CA GLN A 81 -8.27 6.94 12.41
C GLN A 81 -8.18 7.49 13.84
N ILE A 82 -7.20 8.38 14.07
CA ILE A 82 -7.37 9.38 15.11
C ILE A 82 -8.68 10.12 14.77
N MET A 83 -9.62 10.20 15.71
CA MET A 83 -10.79 11.07 15.64
C MET A 83 -10.36 12.55 15.58
N GLY A 84 -9.70 12.94 14.49
CA GLY A 84 -9.11 14.27 14.27
C GLY A 84 -10.13 15.30 13.79
N GLY A 85 -11.42 15.00 13.87
CA GLY A 85 -12.48 15.99 13.72
C GLY A 85 -12.61 16.82 14.98
N LYS A 86 -11.63 17.68 15.31
CA LYS A 86 -11.91 18.80 16.20
C LYS A 86 -12.96 19.66 15.51
N LYS A 87 -14.20 19.59 16.01
CA LYS A 87 -15.25 20.59 15.79
C LYS A 87 -14.66 21.96 16.13
N SER A 88 -14.21 22.73 15.14
CA SER A 88 -14.10 24.17 15.32
C SER A 88 -15.51 24.74 15.27
N LYS A 89 -16.05 25.07 16.45
CA LYS A 89 -17.23 25.92 16.62
C LYS A 89 -17.03 27.20 15.79
N LYS A 90 -17.96 27.51 14.89
CA LYS A 90 -18.19 28.91 14.49
C LYS A 90 -18.78 29.60 15.73
N GLY A 91 -18.02 30.53 16.29
CA GLY A 91 -18.50 31.57 17.19
C GLY A 91 -18.35 32.91 16.47
#